data_AF-X2KUX5-F1
#
_entry.id   AF-X2KUX5-F1
#
_cell.length_a   1.000
_cell.length_b   1.000
_cell.length_c   1.000
_cell.angle_alpha   90.00
_cell.angle_beta   90.00
_cell.angle_gamma   90.00
#
_symmetry.space_group_name_H-M   'P 1'
#
loop_
_entity.id
_entity.type
_entity.pdbx_description
1 polymer ?
#
loop_
_entity_poly.entity_id
_entity_poly.type
_entity_poly.pdbx_seq_one_letter_code
_entity_poly.pdbx_strand_id
1 'polypeptide(L)'
;LLAGVLPTSNPEEAFKDVAAAFLVGAMPRKEGMERKDLLAANVRIFKEQGHALDKVARKDVKILVVGNPANTNALICSKYAPTIPKENFTAMTRLDQNRAQAQLAAKLNVPVQDIKNVIIWGNHSSTQFPDASNAQAKIGGAEKPVPAAINDDEYLKTTFVSTVQK
;
A
#
# COMPACT_ATOMS: atom_id res chain seq x y z
N LEU A 1 -6.95 -23.07 -12.54
CA LEU A 1 -6.80 -22.49 -13.91
C LEU A 1 -7.85 -21.41 -14.11
N LEU A 2 -7.60 -20.43 -14.98
CA LEU A 2 -8.48 -19.28 -15.25
C LEU A 2 -9.73 -19.70 -16.05
N ALA A 3 -10.92 -19.31 -15.58
CA ALA A 3 -12.19 -19.71 -16.20
C ALA A 3 -12.80 -18.65 -17.14
N GLY A 4 -12.43 -17.37 -17.00
CA GLY A 4 -12.96 -16.28 -17.85
C GLY A 4 -12.37 -14.92 -17.52
N VAL A 5 -12.58 -13.96 -18.42
CA VAL A 5 -12.18 -12.54 -18.28
C VAL A 5 -13.32 -11.67 -18.80
N LEU A 6 -13.73 -10.68 -18.02
CA LEU A 6 -14.77 -9.72 -18.38
C LEU A 6 -14.18 -8.30 -18.44
N PRO A 7 -13.87 -7.77 -19.63
CA PRO A 7 -13.52 -6.36 -19.79
C PRO A 7 -14.80 -5.52 -19.83
N THR A 8 -14.91 -4.52 -18.96
CA THR A 8 -16.04 -3.59 -18.95
C THR A 8 -15.61 -2.20 -18.47
N SER A 9 -16.40 -1.19 -18.81
CA SER A 9 -16.30 0.17 -18.29
C SER A 9 -17.38 0.48 -17.24
N ASN A 10 -18.29 -0.47 -16.94
CA ASN A 10 -19.32 -0.32 -15.94
C ASN A 10 -18.84 -0.88 -14.57
N PRO A 11 -18.75 -0.05 -13.52
CA PRO A 11 -18.31 -0.50 -12.19
C PRO A 11 -19.17 -1.59 -11.57
N GLU A 12 -20.49 -1.56 -11.75
CA GLU A 12 -21.39 -2.57 -11.18
C GLU A 12 -21.23 -3.94 -11.86
N GLU A 13 -20.94 -3.95 -13.15
CA GLU A 13 -20.62 -5.19 -13.86
C GLU A 13 -19.23 -5.70 -13.44
N ALA A 14 -18.25 -4.81 -13.33
CA ALA A 14 -16.88 -5.16 -12.94
C ALA A 14 -16.79 -5.73 -11.51
N PHE A 15 -17.60 -5.22 -10.59
CA PHE A 15 -17.56 -5.59 -9.17
C PHE A 15 -18.59 -6.65 -8.77
N LYS A 16 -19.39 -7.15 -9.72
CA LYS A 16 -20.41 -8.15 -9.42
C LYS A 16 -19.77 -9.42 -8.84
N ASP A 17 -20.19 -9.79 -7.63
CA ASP A 17 -19.81 -11.02 -6.93
C ASP A 17 -18.29 -11.22 -6.71
N VAL A 18 -17.48 -10.17 -6.86
CA VAL A 18 -16.02 -10.29 -6.68
C VAL A 18 -15.65 -10.59 -5.23
N ALA A 19 -14.67 -11.48 -5.03
CA ALA A 19 -14.09 -11.80 -3.73
C ALA A 19 -12.87 -10.93 -3.38
N ALA A 20 -12.23 -10.33 -4.39
CA ALA A 20 -11.13 -9.39 -4.23
C ALA A 20 -11.22 -8.27 -5.28
N ALA A 21 -10.89 -7.05 -4.88
CA ALA A 21 -10.86 -5.87 -5.75
C ALA A 21 -9.52 -5.14 -5.63
N PHE A 22 -8.81 -5.01 -6.74
CA PHE A 22 -7.53 -4.28 -6.84
C PHE A 22 -7.77 -2.93 -7.53
N LEU A 23 -7.94 -1.87 -6.75
CA LEU A 23 -8.29 -0.54 -7.25
C LEU A 23 -7.02 0.24 -7.64
N VAL A 24 -6.56 -0.02 -8.86
CA VAL A 24 -5.34 0.59 -9.42
C VAL A 24 -5.61 1.93 -10.10
N GLY A 25 -6.76 2.06 -10.77
CA GLY A 25 -7.13 3.25 -11.51
C GLY A 25 -7.39 4.45 -10.60
N ALA A 26 -6.63 5.52 -10.79
CA ALA A 26 -6.79 6.82 -10.14
C ALA A 26 -6.40 7.92 -11.12
N MET A 27 -6.84 9.16 -10.86
CA MET A 27 -6.39 10.29 -11.66
C MET A 27 -4.93 10.61 -11.31
N PRO A 28 -3.99 10.51 -12.27
CA PRO A 28 -2.61 10.91 -12.01
C PRO A 28 -2.53 12.43 -11.86
N ARG A 29 -1.58 12.90 -11.06
CA ARG A 29 -1.31 14.33 -10.96
C ARG A 29 -0.82 14.85 -12.30
N LYS A 30 -1.49 15.88 -12.83
CA LYS A 30 -1.08 16.60 -14.04
C LYS A 30 -0.32 17.88 -13.68
N GLU A 31 0.47 18.38 -14.62
CA GLU A 31 1.11 19.69 -14.50
C GLU A 31 0.05 20.78 -14.28
N GLY A 32 0.33 21.74 -13.38
CA GLY A 32 -0.61 22.78 -12.98
C GLY A 32 -1.70 22.36 -11.98
N MET A 33 -1.83 21.07 -11.65
CA MET A 33 -2.85 20.60 -10.70
C MET A 33 -2.40 20.82 -9.25
N GLU A 34 -3.21 21.52 -8.46
CA GLU A 34 -3.01 21.64 -7.02
C GLU A 34 -3.39 20.34 -6.30
N ARG A 35 -2.89 20.14 -5.07
CA ARG A 35 -3.21 18.96 -4.26
C ARG A 35 -4.71 18.83 -4.01
N LYS A 36 -5.43 19.94 -3.85
CA LYS A 36 -6.88 19.97 -3.63
C LYS A 36 -7.66 19.43 -4.83
N ASP A 37 -7.21 19.76 -6.06
CA ASP A 37 -7.88 19.36 -7.29
C ASP A 37 -7.68 17.86 -7.53
N LEU A 38 -6.47 17.36 -7.28
CA LEU A 38 -6.15 15.94 -7.33
C LEU A 38 -7.01 15.13 -6.35
N LEU A 39 -7.17 15.64 -5.11
CA LEU A 39 -8.03 15.01 -4.11
C LEU A 39 -9.49 15.03 -4.54
N ALA A 40 -10.00 16.17 -5.00
CA ALA A 40 -11.39 16.32 -5.42
C ALA A 40 -11.74 15.36 -6.59
N ALA A 41 -10.83 15.21 -7.55
CA ALA A 41 -11.03 14.29 -8.67
C ALA A 41 -11.04 12.82 -8.22
N ASN A 42 -10.07 12.40 -7.39
CA ASN A 42 -10.01 11.03 -6.90
C ASN A 42 -11.15 10.69 -5.93
N VAL A 43 -11.63 11.65 -5.12
CA VAL A 43 -12.80 11.45 -4.26
C VAL A 43 -14.03 11.04 -5.08
N ARG A 44 -14.23 11.61 -6.27
CA ARG A 44 -15.36 11.23 -7.14
C ARG A 44 -15.25 9.78 -7.61
N ILE A 45 -14.06 9.38 -8.07
CA ILE A 45 -13.77 8.01 -8.55
C ILE A 45 -14.02 6.99 -7.44
N PHE A 46 -13.41 7.20 -6.26
CA PHE A 46 -13.50 6.22 -5.17
C PHE A 46 -14.84 6.23 -4.44
N LYS A 47 -15.60 7.34 -4.53
CA LYS A 47 -17.02 7.37 -4.12
C LYS A 47 -17.86 6.46 -5.01
N GLU A 48 -17.74 6.59 -6.33
CA GLU A 48 -18.50 5.79 -7.29
C GLU A 48 -18.15 4.30 -7.17
N GLN A 49 -16.85 3.97 -7.10
CA GLN A 49 -16.39 2.61 -6.89
C GLN A 49 -16.87 2.04 -5.55
N GLY A 50 -16.85 2.84 -4.48
CA GLY A 50 -17.39 2.45 -3.17
C GLY A 50 -18.86 2.07 -3.26
N HIS A 51 -19.70 2.91 -3.88
CA HIS A 51 -21.12 2.60 -4.08
C HIS A 51 -21.35 1.34 -4.91
N ALA A 52 -20.58 1.14 -5.99
CA ALA A 52 -20.71 -0.05 -6.81
C ALA A 52 -20.31 -1.32 -6.05
N LEU A 53 -19.18 -1.31 -5.34
CA LEU A 53 -18.75 -2.41 -4.46
C LEU A 53 -19.82 -2.71 -3.41
N ASP A 54 -20.33 -1.69 -2.72
CA ASP A 54 -21.37 -1.83 -1.71
C ASP A 54 -22.63 -2.48 -2.28
N LYS A 55 -22.99 -2.20 -3.53
CA LYS A 55 -24.21 -2.71 -4.14
C LYS A 55 -24.08 -4.15 -4.61
N VAL A 56 -22.97 -4.50 -5.28
CA VAL A 56 -22.89 -5.73 -6.08
C VAL A 56 -21.77 -6.70 -5.70
N ALA A 57 -20.78 -6.28 -4.91
CA ALA A 57 -19.71 -7.16 -4.49
C ALA A 57 -20.17 -8.05 -3.33
N ARG A 58 -19.42 -9.14 -3.12
CA ARG A 58 -19.60 -9.94 -1.90
C ARG A 58 -19.30 -9.08 -0.67
N LYS A 59 -20.03 -9.30 0.42
CA LYS A 59 -19.81 -8.52 1.66
C LYS A 59 -18.51 -8.87 2.38
N ASP A 60 -17.92 -10.01 2.04
CA ASP A 60 -16.60 -10.45 2.50
C ASP A 60 -15.46 -10.10 1.53
N VAL A 61 -15.74 -9.31 0.48
CA VAL A 61 -14.73 -8.88 -0.51
C VAL A 61 -13.54 -8.21 0.17
N LYS A 62 -12.33 -8.51 -0.27
CA LYS A 62 -11.09 -7.84 0.14
C LYS A 62 -10.68 -6.78 -0.86
N ILE A 63 -10.48 -5.54 -0.43
CA ILE A 63 -10.18 -4.40 -1.29
C ILE A 63 -8.75 -3.92 -1.02
N LEU A 64 -7.94 -3.86 -2.08
CA LEU A 64 -6.62 -3.27 -2.07
C LEU A 64 -6.59 -2.04 -2.98
N VAL A 65 -6.39 -0.86 -2.39
CA VAL A 65 -6.23 0.39 -3.12
C VAL A 65 -4.76 0.65 -3.41
N VAL A 66 -4.47 0.81 -4.70
CA VAL A 66 -3.13 1.14 -5.21
C VAL A 66 -3.12 2.56 -5.81
N GLY A 67 -4.24 2.99 -6.39
CA GLY A 67 -4.36 4.30 -7.00
C GLY A 67 -4.15 5.45 -5.99
N ASN A 68 -3.24 6.38 -6.31
CA ASN A 68 -2.85 7.46 -5.42
C ASN A 68 -3.87 8.61 -5.33
N PRO A 69 -4.02 9.26 -4.17
CA PRO A 69 -3.39 8.97 -2.87
C PRO A 69 -4.02 7.77 -2.16
N ALA A 70 -3.27 6.67 -2.03
CA ALA A 70 -3.83 5.34 -1.73
C ALA A 70 -4.60 5.28 -0.40
N ASN A 71 -4.03 5.78 0.70
CA ASN A 71 -4.69 5.76 2.02
C ASN A 71 -5.98 6.57 2.04
N THR A 72 -5.96 7.79 1.47
CA THR A 72 -7.15 8.64 1.40
C THR A 72 -8.21 8.01 0.50
N ASN A 73 -7.81 7.44 -0.63
CA ASN A 73 -8.73 6.78 -1.56
C ASN A 73 -9.40 5.55 -0.90
N ALA A 74 -8.65 4.74 -0.14
CA ALA A 74 -9.21 3.63 0.64
C ALA A 74 -10.20 4.11 1.72
N LEU A 75 -9.87 5.19 2.41
CA LEU A 75 -10.78 5.81 3.39
C LEU A 75 -12.08 6.29 2.74
N ILE A 76 -11.99 6.95 1.58
CA ILE A 76 -13.16 7.41 0.83
C ILE A 76 -14.00 6.22 0.36
N CYS A 77 -13.36 5.21 -0.23
CA CYS A 77 -14.05 4.02 -0.72
C CYS A 77 -14.83 3.32 0.40
N SER A 78 -14.20 3.09 1.55
CA SER A 78 -14.87 2.47 2.72
C SER A 78 -16.02 3.31 3.28
N LYS A 79 -15.94 4.64 3.21
CA LYS A 79 -17.03 5.54 3.64
C LYS A 79 -18.28 5.39 2.77
N TYR A 80 -18.12 5.11 1.49
CA TYR A 80 -19.23 4.94 0.54
C TYR A 80 -19.66 3.48 0.33
N ALA A 81 -19.06 2.56 1.10
CA ALA A 81 -19.42 1.15 1.13
C ALA A 81 -19.72 0.65 2.57
N PRO A 82 -20.76 1.18 3.22
CA PRO A 82 -21.02 0.94 4.64
C PRO A 82 -21.41 -0.50 4.98
N THR A 83 -21.83 -1.31 4.00
CA THR A 83 -22.22 -2.71 4.25
C THR A 83 -21.04 -3.67 4.23
N ILE A 84 -19.86 -3.21 3.82
CA ILE A 84 -18.61 -3.98 3.80
C ILE A 84 -17.80 -3.63 5.06
N PRO A 85 -17.26 -4.62 5.80
CA PRO A 85 -16.41 -4.37 6.97
C PRO A 85 -15.22 -3.46 6.63
N LYS A 86 -14.96 -2.45 7.47
CA LYS A 86 -13.94 -1.42 7.20
C LYS A 86 -12.53 -2.01 7.12
N GLU A 87 -12.27 -3.08 7.88
CA GLU A 87 -11.03 -3.85 7.89
C GLU A 87 -10.73 -4.55 6.55
N ASN A 88 -11.71 -4.66 5.66
CA ASN A 88 -11.49 -5.20 4.32
C ASN A 88 -10.91 -4.18 3.34
N PHE A 89 -10.88 -2.89 3.70
CA PHE A 89 -10.30 -1.83 2.88
C PHE A 89 -8.87 -1.55 3.29
N THR A 90 -7.93 -1.85 2.40
CA THR A 90 -6.51 -1.65 2.64
C THR A 90 -5.91 -0.72 1.59
N ALA A 91 -4.89 0.04 1.97
CA ALA A 91 -4.07 0.84 1.07
C ALA A 91 -2.69 0.20 0.96
N MET A 92 -2.14 0.15 -0.25
CA MET A 92 -0.89 -0.59 -0.50
C MET A 92 0.35 0.23 -0.11
N THR A 93 0.99 -0.12 1.01
CA THR A 93 2.36 0.32 1.38
C THR A 93 3.41 -0.78 1.17
N ARG A 94 3.01 -1.91 0.59
CA ARG A 94 3.88 -3.09 0.42
C ARG A 94 5.07 -2.82 -0.49
N LEU A 95 4.92 -1.95 -1.50
CA LEU A 95 6.06 -1.56 -2.33
C LEU A 95 7.12 -0.81 -1.52
N ASP A 96 6.70 0.08 -0.62
CA ASP A 96 7.61 0.78 0.29
C ASP A 96 8.31 -0.20 1.24
N GLN A 97 7.58 -1.17 1.78
CA GLN A 97 8.15 -2.22 2.63
C GLN A 97 9.22 -3.03 1.88
N ASN A 98 8.94 -3.41 0.63
CA ASN A 98 9.90 -4.13 -0.20
C ASN A 98 11.15 -3.28 -0.48
N ARG A 99 11.00 -1.97 -0.71
CA ARG A 99 12.12 -1.03 -0.87
C ARG A 99 12.96 -0.95 0.40
N ALA A 100 12.31 -0.83 1.55
CA ALA A 100 12.98 -0.80 2.86
C ALA A 100 13.75 -2.11 3.12
N GLN A 101 13.14 -3.27 2.86
CA GLN A 101 13.81 -4.57 2.96
C GLN A 101 15.05 -4.66 2.05
N ALA A 102 14.94 -4.19 0.80
CA ALA A 102 16.06 -4.19 -0.14
C ALA A 102 17.21 -3.29 0.33
N GLN A 103 16.91 -2.11 0.90
CA GLN A 103 17.94 -1.21 1.45
C GLN A 103 18.69 -1.83 2.63
N LEU A 104 17.97 -2.46 3.56
CA LEU A 104 18.59 -3.14 4.71
C LEU A 104 19.42 -4.34 4.28
N ALA A 105 18.90 -5.14 3.33
CA ALA A 105 19.62 -6.28 2.75
C ALA A 105 20.93 -5.85 2.10
N ALA A 106 20.91 -4.75 1.33
CA ALA A 106 22.10 -4.19 0.71
C ALA A 106 23.11 -3.67 1.74
N LYS A 107 22.66 -2.94 2.77
CA LYS A 107 23.53 -2.42 3.85
C LYS A 107 24.21 -3.54 4.64
N LEU A 108 23.52 -4.67 4.85
CA LEU A 108 24.02 -5.83 5.58
C LEU A 108 24.72 -6.88 4.70
N ASN A 109 24.70 -6.70 3.37
CA ASN A 109 25.19 -7.68 2.39
C ASN A 109 24.61 -9.09 2.58
N VAL A 110 23.28 -9.17 2.71
CA VAL A 110 22.53 -10.43 2.83
C VAL A 110 21.43 -10.53 1.77
N PRO A 111 20.92 -11.74 1.47
CA PRO A 111 19.73 -11.90 0.64
C PRO A 111 18.51 -11.16 1.20
N VAL A 112 17.68 -10.56 0.34
CA VAL A 112 16.48 -9.81 0.78
C VAL A 112 15.47 -10.68 1.56
N GLN A 113 15.39 -11.96 1.22
CA GLN A 113 14.54 -12.95 1.92
C GLN A 113 14.95 -13.19 3.38
N ASP A 114 16.19 -12.82 3.74
CA ASP A 114 16.72 -12.92 5.09
C ASP A 114 16.39 -11.69 5.94
N ILE A 115 15.72 -10.67 5.39
CA ILE A 115 15.22 -9.50 6.11
C ILE A 115 13.72 -9.64 6.40
N LYS A 116 13.34 -9.60 7.68
CA LYS A 116 11.95 -9.73 8.14
C LYS A 116 11.55 -8.59 9.07
N ASN A 117 10.26 -8.47 9.33
CA ASN A 117 9.68 -7.57 10.34
C ASN A 117 9.97 -6.07 10.14
N VAL A 118 10.24 -5.65 8.90
CA VAL A 118 10.28 -4.24 8.53
C VAL A 118 8.85 -3.70 8.46
N ILE A 119 8.61 -2.53 9.06
CA ILE A 119 7.29 -1.92 9.14
C ILE A 119 7.30 -0.58 8.40
N ILE A 120 6.22 -0.27 7.69
CA ILE A 120 5.99 1.06 7.12
C ILE A 120 4.82 1.70 7.86
N TRP A 121 5.08 2.83 8.50
CA TRP A 121 4.06 3.60 9.21
C TRP A 121 3.59 4.81 8.42
N GLY A 122 2.32 5.17 8.59
CA GLY A 122 1.75 6.41 8.07
C GLY A 122 1.18 6.28 6.66
N ASN A 123 1.36 7.33 5.86
CA ASN A 123 0.75 7.49 4.55
C ASN A 123 1.69 6.99 3.45
N HIS A 124 1.16 6.42 2.35
CA HIS A 124 1.94 6.15 1.14
C HIS A 124 2.32 7.49 0.46
N SER A 125 3.38 8.11 0.95
CA SER A 125 3.94 9.39 0.51
C SER A 125 5.35 9.57 1.09
N SER A 126 5.99 10.70 0.79
CA SER A 126 7.30 11.09 1.37
C SER A 126 7.29 11.29 2.89
N THR A 127 6.11 11.25 3.53
CA THR A 127 5.94 11.38 4.99
C THR A 127 5.77 10.01 5.68
N GLN A 128 5.90 8.91 4.95
CA GLN A 128 5.93 7.57 5.55
C GLN A 128 7.12 7.44 6.51
N PHE A 129 7.02 6.55 7.49
CA PHE A 129 8.14 6.18 8.34
C PHE A 129 8.52 4.71 8.13
N PRO A 130 9.60 4.44 7.39
CA PRO A 130 10.21 3.12 7.30
C PRO A 130 10.91 2.79 8.62
N ASP A 131 10.43 1.75 9.29
CA ASP A 131 10.84 1.37 10.63
C ASP A 131 11.57 0.02 10.63
N ALA A 132 12.85 0.07 11.02
CA ALA A 132 13.72 -1.08 11.15
C ALA A 132 13.92 -1.54 12.61
N SER A 133 13.28 -0.89 13.59
CA SER A 133 13.49 -1.16 15.02
C SER A 133 13.20 -2.60 15.42
N ASN A 134 12.19 -3.21 14.79
CA ASN A 134 11.79 -4.60 15.02
C ASN A 134 12.27 -5.55 13.92
N ALA A 135 13.01 -5.03 12.93
CA ALA A 135 13.45 -5.83 11.80
C ALA A 135 14.52 -6.86 12.23
N GLN A 136 14.47 -8.03 11.61
CA GLN A 136 15.41 -9.14 11.85
C GLN A 136 16.15 -9.45 10.55
N ALA A 137 17.42 -9.81 10.68
CA ALA A 137 18.28 -10.25 9.59
C ALA A 137 18.88 -11.63 9.92
N LYS A 138 18.77 -12.58 9.00
CA LYS A 138 19.48 -13.86 9.13
C LYS A 138 20.94 -13.70 8.67
N ILE A 139 21.89 -13.76 9.60
CA ILE A 139 23.33 -13.58 9.34
C ILE A 139 24.08 -14.78 9.93
N GLY A 140 24.80 -15.53 9.09
CA GLY A 140 25.54 -16.71 9.53
C GLY A 140 24.63 -17.82 10.11
N GLY A 141 23.40 -17.91 9.63
CA GLY A 141 22.41 -18.90 10.08
C GLY A 141 21.60 -18.51 11.33
N ALA A 142 21.95 -17.42 12.00
CA ALA A 142 21.23 -16.91 13.18
C ALA A 142 20.42 -15.64 12.84
N GLU A 143 19.24 -15.51 13.43
CA GLU A 143 18.45 -14.27 13.38
C GLU A 143 19.09 -13.22 14.30
N LYS A 144 19.31 -12.00 13.78
CA LYS A 144 19.87 -10.87 14.52
C LYS A 144 18.99 -9.65 14.33
N PRO A 145 18.75 -8.84 15.39
CA PRO A 145 18.09 -7.55 15.23
C PRO A 145 18.86 -6.64 14.27
N VAL A 146 18.17 -6.09 13.27
CA VAL A 146 18.76 -5.20 12.28
C VAL A 146 19.47 -4.00 12.91
N PRO A 147 18.92 -3.31 13.93
CA PRO A 147 19.62 -2.19 14.58
C PRO A 147 20.99 -2.61 15.15
N ALA A 148 21.07 -3.78 15.78
CA ALA A 148 22.32 -4.30 16.34
C ALA A 148 23.29 -4.77 15.25
N ALA A 149 22.79 -5.34 14.15
CA ALA A 149 23.62 -5.79 13.04
C ALA A 149 24.21 -4.63 12.23
N ILE A 150 23.44 -3.56 12.04
CA ILE A 150 23.89 -2.34 11.35
C ILE A 150 24.79 -1.49 12.26
N ASN A 151 24.47 -1.43 13.56
CA ASN A 151 25.21 -0.68 14.58
C ASN A 151 25.50 0.78 14.17
N ASP A 152 24.52 1.41 13.51
CA ASP A 152 24.60 2.76 12.95
C ASP A 152 23.20 3.39 13.01
N ASP A 153 22.90 3.93 14.19
CA ASP A 153 21.61 4.52 14.53
C ASP A 153 21.32 5.80 13.71
N GLU A 154 22.36 6.54 13.35
CA GLU A 154 22.25 7.75 12.54
C GLU A 154 21.81 7.40 11.12
N TYR A 155 22.43 6.39 10.50
CA TYR A 155 22.01 5.87 9.19
C TYR A 155 20.54 5.43 9.21
N LEU A 156 20.13 4.67 10.23
CA LEU A 156 18.75 4.16 10.33
C LEU A 156 17.72 5.26 10.50
N LYS A 157 18.05 6.36 11.21
CA LYS A 157 17.14 7.49 11.45
C LYS A 157 17.15 8.52 10.32
N THR A 158 18.19 8.56 9.49
CA THR A 158 18.36 9.59 8.46
C THR A 158 18.40 9.00 7.05
N THR A 159 19.56 8.49 6.61
CA THR A 159 19.79 8.03 5.24
C THR A 159 18.77 6.97 4.84
N PHE A 160 18.59 5.92 5.65
CA PHE A 160 17.64 4.84 5.37
C PHE A 160 16.21 5.36 5.15
N VAL A 161 15.70 6.17 6.09
CA VAL A 161 14.36 6.77 6.01
C VAL A 161 14.23 7.61 4.74
N SER A 162 15.17 8.52 4.50
CA SER A 162 15.13 9.44 3.37
C SER A 162 15.27 8.77 2.00
N THR A 163 16.00 7.65 1.93
CA THR A 163 16.18 6.87 0.70
C THR A 163 14.90 6.12 0.34
N VAL A 164 14.16 5.59 1.32
CA VAL A 164 12.89 4.89 1.05
C VAL A 164 11.76 5.86 0.74
N GLN A 165 11.78 7.08 1.30
CA GLN A 165 10.79 8.14 1.05
C GLN A 165 10.85 8.76 -0.35
N LYS A 166 11.95 8.57 -1.09
CA LYS A 166 12.21 9.15 -2.42
C LYS A 166 12.00 8.10 -3.51
#